data_AF-A0A497KW65-F1
#
_entry.id   AF-A0A497KW65-F1
#
_cell.length_a   1.000
_cell.length_b   1.000
_cell.length_c   1.000
_cell.angle_alpha   90.00
_cell.angle_beta   90.00
_cell.angle_gamma   90.00
#
_symmetry.space_group_name_H-M   'P 1'
#
loop_
_entity.id
_entity.type
_entity.pdbx_description
1 polymer ?
#
loop_
_entity_poly.entity_id
_entity_poly.type
_entity_poly.pdbx_seq_one_letter_code
_entity_poly.pdbx_strand_id
1 'polypeptide(L)'
;MSREGYLILNFDGGKAYVRKDRISRIKMVDGIIFDCDGVLIDIRESYNRAISKSAAYILAGMTGRFVPESLISDEIIHLFRRTGGFNNDWDTVYGILMFMLSRLPKEIRRCLEELMEKIGNEESPFKRFMLIKDYAKRESQMCILKEEFFAESIKALRDFTNLLDFTGRESVDKNLLRIYGSDGNFQRFYSLLKRFLHSTGDV
;
A
#
# COMPACT_ATOMS: atom_id res chain seq x y z
N MET A 1 27.48 11.45 6.49
CA MET A 1 27.53 12.80 7.10
C MET A 1 28.57 12.81 8.20
N SER A 2 29.49 13.78 8.20
CA SER A 2 30.47 13.95 9.29
C SER A 2 29.74 14.30 10.60
N ARG A 3 30.08 13.60 11.70
CA ARG A 3 29.54 13.84 13.04
C ARG A 3 30.19 15.03 13.75
N GLU A 4 31.16 15.70 13.12
CA GLU A 4 31.97 16.76 13.77
C GLU A 4 31.17 18.00 14.20
N GLY A 5 30.04 18.27 13.52
CA GLY A 5 29.15 19.40 13.81
C GLY A 5 28.18 19.19 14.98
N TYR A 6 28.18 18.01 15.61
CA TYR A 6 27.25 17.66 16.69
C TYR A 6 27.97 17.49 18.03
N LEU A 7 27.34 17.99 19.10
CA LEU A 7 27.60 17.59 20.47
C LEU A 7 26.76 16.34 20.75
N ILE A 8 27.38 15.28 21.26
CA ILE A 8 26.71 14.02 21.59
C ILE A 8 26.57 13.96 23.11
N LEU A 9 25.34 13.88 23.58
CA LEU A 9 25.00 13.69 25.00
C LEU A 9 24.56 12.25 25.20
N ASN A 10 25.14 11.57 26.20
CA ASN A 10 24.77 10.20 26.54
C ASN A 10 23.86 10.23 27.78
N PHE A 11 22.74 9.52 27.70
CA PHE A 11 21.77 9.33 28.76
C PHE A 11 21.50 7.83 28.92
N ASP A 12 20.92 7.41 30.03
CA ASP A 12 20.58 6.01 30.29
C ASP A 12 19.66 5.41 29.21
N GLY A 13 18.81 6.25 28.60
CA GLY A 13 17.89 5.88 27.52
C GLY A 13 18.45 6.02 26.08
N GLY A 14 19.70 6.45 25.90
CA GLY A 14 20.32 6.56 24.57
C GLY A 14 21.17 7.82 24.35
N LYS A 15 21.31 8.21 23.08
CA LYS A 15 22.15 9.36 22.68
C LYS A 15 21.28 10.49 22.14
N ALA A 16 21.49 11.71 22.64
CA ALA A 16 20.97 12.92 22.01
C ALA A 16 22.07 13.60 21.20
N TYR A 17 21.70 14.15 20.05
CA TYR A 17 22.60 14.86 19.15
C TYR A 17 22.18 16.31 19.06
N VAL A 18 23.04 17.23 19.49
CA VAL A 18 22.78 18.67 19.46
C VAL A 18 23.70 19.32 18.45
N ARG A 19 23.15 20.03 17.46
CA ARG A 19 23.95 20.82 16.52
C ARG A 19 24.71 21.92 17.26
N LYS A 20 26.05 21.91 17.18
CA LYS A 20 26.92 22.86 17.91
C LYS A 20 26.59 24.31 17.55
N ASP A 21 26.30 24.59 16.28
CA ASP A 21 25.94 25.92 15.75
C ASP A 21 24.55 26.43 16.15
N ARG A 22 23.78 25.63 16.90
CA ARG A 22 22.44 25.98 17.38
C ARG A 22 22.33 26.11 18.89
N ILE A 23 23.38 25.78 19.66
CA ILE A 23 23.36 25.77 21.13
C ILE A 23 22.98 27.14 21.71
N SER A 24 23.57 28.24 21.20
CA SER A 24 23.25 29.59 21.68
C SER A 24 21.76 29.94 21.49
N ARG A 25 21.18 29.54 20.35
CA ARG A 25 19.76 29.73 20.06
C ARG A 25 18.86 28.87 20.94
N ILE A 26 19.23 27.61 21.18
CA ILE A 26 18.48 26.69 22.05
C ILE A 26 18.41 27.22 23.48
N LYS A 27 19.48 27.87 24.00
CA LYS A 27 19.48 28.48 25.34
C LYS A 27 18.49 29.65 25.51
N MET A 28 18.01 30.22 24.41
CA MET A 28 17.15 31.40 24.39
C MET A 28 15.69 31.06 24.06
N VAL A 29 15.30 29.78 24.02
CA VAL A 29 13.91 29.42 23.72
C VAL A 29 13.06 29.50 24.99
N ASP A 30 11.88 30.11 24.87
CA ASP A 30 10.90 30.19 25.96
C ASP A 30 9.87 29.06 25.93
N GLY A 31 9.89 28.23 24.88
CA GLY A 31 8.93 27.15 24.67
C GLY A 31 9.46 26.03 23.80
N ILE A 32 8.90 24.83 23.99
CA ILE A 32 9.21 23.63 23.24
C ILE A 32 7.89 23.08 22.69
N ILE A 33 7.86 22.79 21.39
CA ILE A 33 6.74 22.15 20.72
C ILE A 33 7.17 20.72 20.38
N PHE A 34 6.37 19.75 20.79
CA PHE A 34 6.58 18.35 20.46
C PHE A 34 5.63 17.95 19.34
N ASP A 35 6.17 17.26 18.34
CA ASP A 35 5.34 16.51 17.41
C ASP A 35 4.70 15.31 18.14
N CYS A 36 3.62 14.76 17.60
CA CYS A 36 2.96 13.60 18.19
C CYS A 36 3.65 12.31 17.74
N ASP A 37 3.57 12.03 16.45
CA ASP A 37 3.92 10.73 15.89
C ASP A 37 5.43 10.56 15.75
N GLY A 38 5.98 9.53 16.40
CA GLY A 38 7.43 9.30 16.41
C GLY A 38 8.20 10.21 17.38
N VAL A 39 7.51 11.07 18.14
CA VAL A 39 8.10 11.88 19.23
C VAL A 39 7.42 11.58 20.56
N LEU A 40 6.13 11.88 20.70
CA LEU A 40 5.36 11.58 21.91
C LEU A 40 4.72 10.18 21.87
N ILE A 41 4.41 9.68 20.67
CA ILE A 41 3.74 8.41 20.42
C ILE A 41 4.67 7.47 19.66
N ASP A 42 4.84 6.26 20.17
CA ASP A 42 5.54 5.20 19.45
C ASP A 42 4.65 4.61 18.35
N ILE A 43 5.03 4.90 17.10
CA ILE A 43 4.29 4.51 15.89
C ILE A 43 4.90 3.29 15.17
N ARG A 44 5.88 2.60 15.78
CA ARG A 44 6.58 1.49 15.10
C ARG A 44 5.63 0.38 14.63
N GLU A 45 4.56 0.14 15.38
CA GLU A 45 3.57 -0.92 15.10
C GLU A 45 2.21 -0.38 14.63
N SER A 46 2.16 0.84 14.06
CA SER A 46 0.91 1.49 13.62
C SER A 46 0.72 1.50 12.09
N TYR A 47 1.13 2.59 11.42
CA TYR A 47 0.76 2.91 10.03
C TYR A 47 1.20 1.85 9.03
N ASN A 48 2.49 1.47 9.05
CA ASN A 48 2.99 0.46 8.13
C ASN A 48 2.29 -0.88 8.33
N ARG A 49 2.09 -1.29 9.59
CA ARG A 49 1.38 -2.52 9.92
C ARG A 49 -0.08 -2.47 9.47
N ALA A 50 -0.75 -1.33 9.58
CA ALA A 50 -2.11 -1.12 9.08
C ALA A 50 -2.17 -1.25 7.55
N ILE A 51 -1.21 -0.69 6.81
CA ILE A 51 -1.08 -0.86 5.36
C ILE A 51 -0.91 -2.35 5.02
N SER A 52 0.08 -3.02 5.60
CA SER A 52 0.38 -4.42 5.33
C SER A 52 -0.81 -5.32 5.63
N LYS A 53 -1.46 -5.10 6.78
CA LYS A 53 -2.65 -5.87 7.19
C LYS A 53 -3.84 -5.63 6.27
N SER A 54 -4.09 -4.38 5.88
CA SER A 54 -5.22 -4.04 5.01
C SER A 54 -5.03 -4.63 3.61
N ALA A 55 -3.84 -4.45 3.02
CA ALA A 55 -3.52 -4.99 1.71
C ALA A 55 -3.56 -6.53 1.72
N ALA A 56 -2.97 -7.19 2.72
CA ALA A 56 -3.02 -8.64 2.86
C ALA A 56 -4.45 -9.15 3.04
N TYR A 57 -5.25 -8.51 3.90
CA TYR A 57 -6.63 -8.90 4.16
C TYR A 57 -7.53 -8.79 2.92
N ILE A 58 -7.41 -7.68 2.18
CA ILE A 58 -8.19 -7.49 0.95
C ILE A 58 -7.74 -8.46 -0.13
N LEU A 59 -6.43 -8.61 -0.34
CA LEU A 59 -5.89 -9.55 -1.33
C LEU A 59 -6.31 -11.00 -1.01
N ALA A 60 -6.25 -11.40 0.25
CA ALA A 60 -6.72 -12.70 0.70
C ALA A 60 -8.23 -12.88 0.50
N GLY A 61 -9.02 -11.84 0.76
CA GLY A 61 -10.46 -11.85 0.49
C GLY A 61 -10.77 -12.00 -0.99
N MET A 62 -10.08 -11.27 -1.85
CA MET A 62 -10.35 -11.30 -3.30
C MET A 62 -9.84 -12.57 -3.99
N THR A 63 -8.80 -13.21 -3.45
CA THR A 63 -8.21 -14.42 -4.05
C THR A 63 -8.62 -15.71 -3.34
N GLY A 64 -9.27 -15.62 -2.18
CA GLY A 64 -9.56 -16.78 -1.34
C GLY A 64 -8.31 -17.49 -0.81
N ARG A 65 -7.13 -16.88 -0.94
CA ARG A 65 -5.84 -17.45 -0.51
C ARG A 65 -5.32 -16.76 0.72
N PHE A 66 -4.58 -17.49 1.55
CA PHE A 66 -3.85 -16.86 2.64
C PHE A 66 -2.74 -15.98 2.07
N VAL A 67 -2.65 -14.75 2.57
CA VAL A 67 -1.60 -13.79 2.23
C VAL A 67 -1.01 -13.31 3.55
N PRO A 68 0.26 -13.60 3.86
CA PRO A 68 0.85 -13.15 5.11
C PRO A 68 1.07 -11.63 5.08
N GLU A 69 0.83 -10.95 6.21
CA GLU A 69 1.06 -9.50 6.34
C GLU A 69 2.51 -9.13 6.00
N SER A 70 3.47 -10.02 6.34
CA SER A 70 4.90 -9.86 6.06
C SER A 70 5.25 -9.85 4.56
N LEU A 71 4.32 -10.26 3.68
CA LEU A 71 4.50 -10.17 2.23
C LEU A 71 4.62 -8.71 1.78
N ILE A 72 3.89 -7.81 2.45
CA ILE A 72 3.98 -6.36 2.25
C ILE A 72 4.92 -5.81 3.33
N SER A 73 6.22 -5.75 3.01
CA SER A 73 7.24 -5.30 3.97
C SER A 73 7.35 -3.77 4.05
N ASP A 74 7.97 -3.28 5.13
CA ASP A 74 8.33 -1.86 5.29
C ASP A 74 9.16 -1.33 4.13
N GLU A 75 9.97 -2.19 3.50
CA GLU A 75 10.73 -1.84 2.31
C GLU A 75 9.81 -1.48 1.13
N ILE A 76 8.76 -2.28 0.87
CA ILE A 76 7.78 -1.98 -0.18
C ILE A 76 7.09 -0.64 0.12
N ILE A 77 6.62 -0.46 1.35
CA ILE A 77 5.93 0.77 1.77
C ILE A 77 6.86 1.98 1.62
N HIS A 78 8.13 1.84 1.98
CA HIS A 78 9.13 2.89 1.80
C HIS A 78 9.35 3.22 0.32
N LEU A 79 9.39 2.23 -0.58
CA LEU A 79 9.55 2.46 -2.01
C LEU A 79 8.40 3.30 -2.59
N PHE A 80 7.16 3.03 -2.15
CA PHE A 80 6.00 3.88 -2.48
C PHE A 80 6.17 5.31 -1.92
N ARG A 81 6.43 5.45 -0.62
CA ARG A 81 6.53 6.76 0.04
C ARG A 81 7.68 7.63 -0.49
N ARG A 82 8.79 7.01 -0.93
CA ARG A 82 9.96 7.72 -1.46
C ARG A 82 9.66 8.53 -2.72
N THR A 83 8.58 8.23 -3.45
CA THR A 83 8.19 9.05 -4.62
C THR A 83 7.61 10.41 -4.23
N GLY A 84 7.22 10.59 -2.96
CA GLY A 84 6.52 11.77 -2.44
C GLY A 84 5.02 11.80 -2.76
N GLY A 85 4.51 10.84 -3.54
CA GLY A 85 3.10 10.78 -3.96
C GLY A 85 2.18 9.90 -3.09
N PHE A 86 2.72 9.22 -2.08
CA PHE A 86 1.98 8.23 -1.27
C PHE A 86 2.00 8.58 0.22
N ASN A 87 1.66 9.84 0.54
CA ASN A 87 1.59 10.29 1.94
C ASN A 87 0.33 9.78 2.65
N ASN A 88 -0.73 9.44 1.91
CA ASN A 88 -1.91 8.78 2.45
C ASN A 88 -1.73 7.26 2.40
N ASP A 89 -1.94 6.59 3.53
CA ASP A 89 -1.84 5.13 3.65
C ASP A 89 -2.83 4.40 2.74
N TRP A 90 -4.01 4.99 2.49
CA TRP A 90 -4.99 4.43 1.56
C TRP A 90 -4.47 4.37 0.13
N ASP A 91 -3.67 5.35 -0.29
CA ASP A 91 -3.07 5.39 -1.62
C ASP A 91 -2.01 4.29 -1.79
N THR A 92 -1.27 4.00 -0.71
CA THR A 92 -0.29 2.90 -0.69
C THR A 92 -1.01 1.56 -0.79
N VAL A 93 -2.07 1.35 0.00
CA VAL A 93 -2.91 0.15 -0.07
C VAL A 93 -3.52 -0.01 -1.47
N TYR A 94 -4.07 1.07 -2.04
CA TYR A 94 -4.60 1.10 -3.39
C TYR A 94 -3.54 0.70 -4.42
N GLY A 95 -2.35 1.30 -4.38
CA GLY A 95 -1.27 1.01 -5.32
C GLY A 95 -0.83 -0.44 -5.29
N ILE A 96 -0.68 -1.01 -4.09
CA ILE A 96 -0.34 -2.42 -3.89
C ILE A 96 -1.45 -3.31 -4.46
N LEU A 97 -2.71 -3.08 -4.09
CA LEU A 97 -3.84 -3.92 -4.51
C LEU A 97 -4.07 -3.84 -6.02
N MET A 98 -4.06 -2.64 -6.60
CA MET A 98 -4.21 -2.44 -8.03
C MET A 98 -3.14 -3.22 -8.81
N PHE A 99 -1.87 -3.16 -8.38
CA PHE A 99 -0.81 -3.91 -9.04
C PHE A 99 -0.98 -5.42 -8.88
N MET A 100 -1.17 -5.90 -7.64
CA MET A 100 -1.24 -7.34 -7.35
C MET A 100 -2.42 -8.00 -8.05
N LEU A 101 -3.59 -7.36 -8.06
CA LEU A 101 -4.80 -7.89 -8.69
C LEU A 101 -4.74 -7.77 -10.23
N SER A 102 -4.08 -6.74 -10.77
CA SER A 102 -3.82 -6.61 -12.21
C SER A 102 -2.94 -7.73 -12.76
N ARG A 103 -2.00 -8.22 -11.94
CA ARG A 103 -1.06 -9.29 -12.32
C ARG A 103 -1.65 -10.70 -12.23
N LEU A 104 -2.86 -10.85 -11.71
CA LEU A 104 -3.52 -12.15 -11.61
C LEU A 104 -3.66 -12.82 -12.99
N PRO A 105 -3.62 -14.16 -13.05
CA PRO A 105 -3.92 -14.92 -14.26
C PRO A 105 -5.24 -14.48 -14.90
N LYS A 106 -5.30 -14.53 -16.23
CA LYS A 106 -6.44 -13.99 -17.01
C LYS A 106 -7.77 -14.63 -16.60
N GLU A 107 -7.75 -15.92 -16.30
CA GLU A 107 -8.89 -16.71 -15.87
C GLU A 107 -9.47 -16.17 -14.56
N ILE A 108 -8.58 -15.88 -13.59
CA ILE A 108 -8.94 -15.34 -12.29
C ILE A 108 -9.46 -13.90 -12.42
N ARG A 109 -8.80 -13.07 -13.24
CA ARG A 109 -9.28 -11.71 -13.53
C ARG A 109 -10.69 -11.73 -14.11
N ARG A 110 -10.98 -12.65 -15.03
CA ARG A 110 -12.32 -12.81 -15.60
C ARG A 110 -13.36 -13.21 -14.55
N CYS A 111 -13.05 -14.15 -13.65
CA CYS A 111 -13.96 -14.50 -12.55
C CYS A 111 -14.26 -13.31 -11.64
N LEU A 112 -13.23 -12.53 -11.29
CA LEU A 112 -13.40 -11.32 -10.49
C LEU A 112 -14.18 -10.23 -11.24
N GLU A 113 -13.95 -10.07 -12.54
CA GLU A 113 -14.69 -9.17 -13.40
C GLU A 113 -16.19 -9.47 -13.36
N GLU A 114 -16.58 -10.71 -13.67
CA GLU A 114 -17.98 -11.15 -13.68
C GLU A 114 -18.66 -10.93 -12.33
N LEU A 115 -17.93 -11.14 -11.24
CA LEU A 115 -18.45 -10.95 -9.90
C LEU A 115 -18.62 -9.46 -9.54
N MET A 116 -17.62 -8.63 -9.85
CA MET A 116 -17.68 -7.19 -9.64
C MET A 116 -18.81 -6.53 -10.45
N GLU A 117 -19.13 -7.07 -11.63
CA GLU A 117 -20.30 -6.62 -12.40
C GLU A 117 -21.61 -7.00 -11.73
N LYS A 118 -21.76 -8.25 -11.29
CA LYS A 118 -22.97 -8.74 -10.62
C LYS A 118 -23.30 -7.96 -9.34
N ILE A 119 -22.28 -7.57 -8.58
CA ILE A 119 -22.44 -6.83 -7.33
C ILE A 119 -22.35 -5.31 -7.50
N GLY A 120 -22.27 -4.80 -8.74
CA GLY A 120 -22.02 -3.38 -9.02
C GLY A 120 -23.10 -2.43 -8.48
N ASN A 121 -24.30 -2.95 -8.20
CA ASN A 121 -25.41 -2.18 -7.63
C ASN A 121 -25.41 -2.14 -6.09
N GLU A 122 -24.55 -2.92 -5.42
CA GLU A 122 -24.43 -2.87 -3.96
C GLU A 122 -23.60 -1.64 -3.56
N GLU A 123 -24.24 -0.67 -2.91
CA GLU A 123 -23.61 0.61 -2.55
C GLU A 123 -22.55 0.46 -1.45
N SER A 124 -22.73 -0.48 -0.52
CA SER A 124 -21.82 -0.66 0.61
C SER A 124 -20.50 -1.32 0.18
N PRO A 125 -19.34 -0.63 0.31
CA PRO A 125 -18.04 -1.23 0.00
C PRO A 125 -17.78 -2.49 0.82
N PHE A 126 -18.21 -2.49 2.09
CA PHE A 126 -18.09 -3.64 2.98
C PHE A 126 -18.88 -4.86 2.44
N LYS A 127 -20.15 -4.68 2.08
CA LYS A 127 -20.96 -5.78 1.53
C LYS A 127 -20.42 -6.28 0.20
N ARG A 128 -19.99 -5.38 -0.70
CA ARG A 128 -19.32 -5.78 -1.96
C ARG A 128 -18.11 -6.67 -1.68
N PHE A 129 -17.23 -6.26 -0.76
CA PHE A 129 -16.06 -7.05 -0.39
C PHE A 129 -16.42 -8.40 0.23
N MET A 130 -17.42 -8.45 1.12
CA MET A 130 -17.84 -9.71 1.74
C MET A 130 -18.41 -10.70 0.72
N LEU A 131 -19.19 -10.23 -0.26
CA LEU A 131 -19.69 -11.07 -1.36
C LEU A 131 -18.55 -11.66 -2.19
N ILE A 132 -17.54 -10.84 -2.55
CA ILE A 132 -16.34 -11.33 -3.24
C ILE A 132 -15.61 -12.36 -2.41
N LYS A 133 -15.41 -12.07 -1.12
CA LYS A 133 -14.69 -12.93 -0.19
C LYS A 133 -15.34 -14.30 -0.03
N ASP A 134 -16.67 -14.34 0.08
CA ASP A 134 -17.40 -15.59 0.22
C ASP A 134 -17.40 -16.42 -1.06
N TYR A 135 -17.44 -15.76 -2.22
CA TYR A 135 -17.29 -16.43 -3.52
C TYR A 135 -15.88 -17.00 -3.68
N ALA A 136 -14.83 -16.21 -3.45
CA ALA A 136 -13.44 -16.61 -3.66
C ALA A 136 -13.03 -17.82 -2.78
N LYS A 137 -13.64 -17.98 -1.61
CA LYS A 137 -13.45 -19.17 -0.75
C LYS A 137 -14.04 -20.46 -1.34
N ARG A 138 -15.09 -20.36 -2.16
CA ARG A 138 -15.84 -21.49 -2.71
C ARG A 138 -15.40 -21.84 -4.14
N GLU A 139 -14.77 -20.89 -4.83
CA GLU A 139 -14.40 -21.02 -6.24
C GLU A 139 -13.12 -21.86 -6.41
N SER A 140 -13.23 -22.94 -7.17
CA SER A 140 -12.13 -23.90 -7.37
C SER A 140 -11.02 -23.33 -8.27
N GLN A 141 -11.34 -22.39 -9.15
CA GLN A 141 -10.35 -21.73 -10.02
C GLN A 141 -9.34 -20.88 -9.24
N MET A 142 -9.72 -20.37 -8.06
CA MET A 142 -8.81 -19.66 -7.17
C MET A 142 -7.73 -20.58 -6.59
N CYS A 143 -7.91 -21.91 -6.65
CA CYS A 143 -6.93 -22.92 -6.22
C CYS A 143 -5.66 -23.01 -7.03
N ILE A 144 -5.62 -22.36 -8.20
CA ILE A 144 -4.43 -22.34 -9.04
C ILE A 144 -3.35 -21.39 -8.48
N LEU A 145 -3.72 -20.40 -7.66
CA LEU A 145 -2.76 -19.47 -7.06
C LEU A 145 -1.93 -20.15 -5.97
N LYS A 146 -0.64 -20.32 -6.26
CA LYS A 146 0.37 -20.79 -5.31
C LYS A 146 1.03 -19.63 -4.58
N GLU A 147 1.63 -19.90 -3.43
CA GLU A 147 2.41 -18.92 -2.66
C GLU A 147 3.56 -18.31 -3.50
N GLU A 148 4.17 -19.11 -4.38
CA GLU A 148 5.22 -18.69 -5.33
C GLU A 148 4.78 -17.49 -6.20
N PHE A 149 3.52 -17.49 -6.65
CA PHE A 149 2.98 -16.38 -7.46
C PHE A 149 2.99 -15.06 -6.68
N PHE A 150 2.64 -15.10 -5.40
CA PHE A 150 2.61 -13.90 -4.56
C PHE A 150 4.04 -13.38 -4.33
N ALA A 151 5.00 -14.27 -4.08
CA ALA A 151 6.41 -13.89 -3.92
C ALA A 151 7.00 -13.27 -5.20
N GLU A 152 6.71 -13.85 -6.37
CA GLU A 152 7.11 -13.29 -7.67
C GLU A 152 6.44 -11.95 -7.95
N SER A 153 5.15 -11.82 -7.61
CA SER A 153 4.41 -10.58 -7.77
C SER A 153 4.96 -9.46 -6.88
N ILE A 154 5.43 -9.76 -5.67
CA ILE A 154 6.12 -8.76 -4.83
C ILE A 154 7.44 -8.31 -5.42
N LYS A 155 8.23 -9.22 -6.04
CA LYS A 155 9.45 -8.81 -6.75
C LYS A 155 9.10 -7.85 -7.89
N ALA A 156 8.09 -8.18 -8.69
CA ALA A 156 7.63 -7.31 -9.76
C ALA A 156 7.05 -5.98 -9.24
N LEU A 157 6.42 -5.98 -8.06
CA LEU A 157 5.92 -4.77 -7.40
C LEU A 157 7.07 -3.83 -7.01
N ARG A 158 8.19 -4.37 -6.49
CA ARG A 158 9.40 -3.58 -6.25
C ARG A 158 9.86 -2.87 -7.50
N ASP A 159 9.95 -3.60 -8.62
CA ASP A 159 10.36 -3.01 -9.90
C ASP A 159 9.36 -1.96 -10.39
N PHE A 160 8.06 -2.23 -10.22
CA PHE A 160 6.99 -1.31 -10.59
C PHE A 160 7.04 0.01 -9.81
N THR A 161 7.48 0.01 -8.55
CA THR A 161 7.61 1.27 -7.77
C THR A 161 8.59 2.27 -8.40
N ASN A 162 9.53 1.81 -9.24
CA ASN A 162 10.44 2.70 -9.96
C ASN A 162 9.74 3.49 -11.09
N LEU A 163 8.53 3.09 -11.48
CA LEU A 163 7.72 3.79 -12.48
C LEU A 163 6.79 4.83 -11.86
N LEU A 164 6.66 4.83 -10.53
CA LEU A 164 5.76 5.71 -9.79
C LEU A 164 6.42 7.06 -9.56
N ASP A 165 5.59 8.09 -9.41
CA ASP A 165 6.04 9.47 -9.23
C ASP A 165 5.21 10.21 -8.17
N PHE A 166 5.42 11.53 -8.05
CA PHE A 166 4.78 12.38 -7.05
C PHE A 166 3.26 12.53 -7.24
N THR A 167 2.70 12.10 -8.39
CA THR A 167 1.24 12.11 -8.64
C THR A 167 0.51 10.95 -7.92
N GLY A 168 1.25 10.05 -7.26
CA GLY A 168 0.66 9.04 -6.37
C GLY A 168 -0.19 8.03 -7.15
N ARG A 169 -1.48 7.92 -6.80
CA ARG A 169 -2.42 6.98 -7.43
C ARG A 169 -2.52 7.14 -8.94
N GLU A 170 -2.44 8.36 -9.45
CA GLU A 170 -2.49 8.60 -10.90
C GLU A 170 -1.31 7.94 -11.63
N SER A 171 -0.13 7.94 -11.01
CA SER A 171 1.04 7.24 -11.55
C SER A 171 0.85 5.72 -11.56
N VAL A 172 0.16 5.14 -10.57
CA VAL A 172 -0.20 3.71 -10.58
C VAL A 172 -1.09 3.42 -11.78
N ASP A 173 -2.15 4.20 -11.92
CA ASP A 173 -3.17 3.99 -12.94
C ASP A 173 -2.61 4.09 -14.35
N LYS A 174 -1.86 5.16 -14.61
CA LYS A 174 -1.18 5.41 -15.89
C LYS A 174 -0.22 4.28 -16.24
N ASN A 175 0.60 3.83 -15.30
CA ASN A 175 1.61 2.81 -15.59
C ASN A 175 0.99 1.41 -15.75
N LEU A 176 -0.06 1.05 -15.00
CA LEU A 176 -0.78 -0.20 -15.20
C LEU A 176 -1.47 -0.25 -16.57
N LEU A 177 -2.13 0.83 -16.97
CA LEU A 177 -2.74 0.93 -18.30
C LEU A 177 -1.68 0.92 -19.41
N ARG A 178 -0.49 1.48 -19.19
CA ARG A 178 0.61 1.39 -20.15
C ARG A 178 1.14 -0.04 -20.32
N ILE A 179 1.21 -0.81 -19.23
CA ILE A 179 1.77 -2.18 -19.24
C ILE A 179 0.76 -3.18 -19.83
N TYR A 180 -0.51 -3.08 -19.44
CA TYR A 180 -1.53 -4.10 -19.73
C TYR A 180 -2.68 -3.62 -20.61
N GLY A 181 -2.80 -2.32 -20.87
CA GLY A 181 -3.97 -1.72 -21.51
C GLY A 181 -4.13 -2.01 -23.00
N SER A 182 -3.16 -2.67 -23.65
CA SER A 182 -3.36 -3.19 -25.02
C SER A 182 -4.30 -4.40 -25.07
N ASP A 183 -4.55 -5.08 -23.95
CA ASP A 183 -5.58 -6.13 -23.83
C ASP A 183 -6.93 -5.48 -23.47
N GLY A 184 -7.89 -5.49 -24.40
CA GLY A 184 -9.23 -4.96 -24.16
C GLY A 184 -9.96 -5.60 -22.97
N ASN A 185 -9.67 -6.87 -22.65
CA ASN A 185 -10.22 -7.52 -21.46
C ASN A 185 -9.62 -6.93 -20.18
N PHE A 186 -8.33 -6.54 -20.22
CA PHE A 186 -7.70 -5.90 -19.08
C PHE A 186 -8.33 -4.54 -18.78
N GLN A 187 -8.64 -3.72 -19.78
CA GLN A 187 -9.22 -2.39 -19.55
C GLN A 187 -10.57 -2.45 -18.83
N ARG A 188 -11.42 -3.43 -19.18
CA ARG A 188 -12.71 -3.65 -18.53
C ARG A 188 -12.54 -4.09 -17.08
N PHE A 189 -11.75 -5.15 -16.85
CA PHE A 189 -11.38 -5.61 -15.51
C PHE A 189 -10.82 -4.47 -14.65
N TYR A 190 -9.87 -3.72 -15.20
CA TYR A 190 -9.21 -2.60 -14.53
C TYR A 190 -10.20 -1.53 -14.08
N SER A 191 -11.14 -1.15 -14.94
CA SER A 191 -12.15 -0.12 -14.63
C SER A 191 -13.07 -0.55 -13.48
N LEU A 192 -13.47 -1.83 -13.48
CA LEU A 192 -14.27 -2.41 -12.40
C LEU A 192 -13.49 -2.51 -11.09
N LEU A 193 -12.24 -2.95 -11.16
CA LEU A 193 -11.35 -3.04 -10.01
C LEU A 193 -11.11 -1.67 -9.39
N LYS A 194 -10.81 -0.66 -10.21
CA LYS A 194 -10.62 0.73 -9.75
C LYS A 194 -11.87 1.24 -9.02
N ARG A 195 -13.06 1.05 -9.61
CA ARG A 195 -14.33 1.43 -8.97
C ARG A 195 -14.60 0.65 -7.68
N PHE A 196 -14.19 -0.61 -7.61
CA PHE A 196 -14.35 -1.44 -6.42
C PHE A 196 -13.47 -0.93 -5.26
N LEU A 197 -12.18 -0.66 -5.52
CA LEU A 197 -11.21 -0.21 -4.52
C LEU A 197 -11.35 1.28 -4.18
N HIS A 198 -11.90 2.07 -5.10
CA HIS A 198 -12.12 3.50 -4.93
C HIS A 198 -13.50 3.86 -5.47
N SER A 199 -14.51 3.75 -4.60
CA SER A 199 -15.84 4.26 -4.93
C SER A 199 -15.78 5.77 -5.06
N THR A 200 -16.40 6.31 -6.08
CA THR A 200 -16.46 7.75 -6.45
C THR A 200 -17.13 8.66 -5.40
N GLY A 201 -17.27 8.21 -4.16
CA GLY A 201 -17.84 8.95 -3.03
C GLY A 201 -16.79 9.54 -2.07
N ASP A 202 -15.49 9.41 -2.37
CA ASP A 202 -14.45 10.07 -1.58
C ASP A 202 -14.43 11.57 -1.94
N VAL A 203 -15.13 12.35 -1.11
CA VAL A 203 -15.04 13.81 -0.95
C VAL A 203 -13.72 14.18 -0.27
#